data_AF-A0AAU4AE96-F1
#
_entry.id   AF-A0AAU4AE96-F1
#
_cell.length_a   1.000
_cell.length_b   1.000
_cell.length_c   1.000
_cell.angle_alpha   90.00
_cell.angle_beta   90.00
_cell.angle_gamma   90.00
#
_symmetry.space_group_name_H-M   'P 1'
#
loop_
_entity.id
_entity.type
_entity.pdbx_description
1 polymer ?
#
loop_
_entity_poly.entity_id
_entity_poly.type
_entity_poly.pdbx_seq_one_letter_code
_entity_poly.pdbx_strand_id
1 'polypeptide(L)'
;MAVQEMSRGTHTAACACDDCSREGHRRAIAAFLEKRDEFAAGQGLPAAVAHSLGASRQWVSDELTLSARTVADRGREAGHSWLYLLSRRAVLAVWIAAGVLLVVQVGTALGTGWSTARTAALLAALILAALLTVAARAQTLRGGLLAPLVGEDNRLSTSKAVPSAWLVLTAFATLLPALRLAASEPGPERQALYAGLALGRALPLLAVLALTSAVAVLVRRVVSVRIMGQRLQKLPADRPTGADLLTDDAGRGSFPDAQYVLVSTVVLAFAAVSLARFPDRLPQLPWALALLVALSAAVYLAAKYAEGSRPLVLSVVRRREPGDLDAAIRPGDDIEIRGVGFVPPGAQTPEMLARLVVRVGAVHVHVPLVPVAGGFTNPSDAVLTVPVPAEVEPGRIEIQVVTAAGVESNRCTIDVAE
;
A
#
# COMPACT_ATOMS: atom_id res chain seq x y z
N MET A 1 31.08 -3.76 43.05
CA MET A 1 30.39 -4.36 41.90
C MET A 1 28.90 -4.18 42.09
N ALA A 2 28.32 -3.16 41.47
CA ALA A 2 26.88 -2.94 41.43
C ALA A 2 26.44 -3.19 39.99
N VAL A 3 25.82 -4.34 39.76
CA VAL A 3 25.19 -4.67 38.49
C VAL A 3 23.88 -3.89 38.45
N GLN A 4 23.80 -2.90 37.55
CA GLN A 4 22.54 -2.26 37.19
C GLN A 4 21.61 -3.33 36.59
N GLU A 5 20.67 -3.80 37.40
CA GLU A 5 19.42 -4.36 36.90
C GLU A 5 18.71 -3.25 36.12
N MET A 6 18.81 -3.32 34.79
CA MET A 6 17.88 -2.64 33.90
C MET A 6 16.48 -3.13 34.24
N SER A 7 15.76 -2.32 35.01
CA SER A 7 14.31 -2.41 35.22
C SER A 7 13.61 -2.57 33.87
N ARG A 8 13.32 -3.82 33.49
CA ARG A 8 12.28 -4.17 32.53
C ARG A 8 10.96 -3.69 33.13
N GLY A 9 10.53 -2.50 32.70
CA GLY A 9 9.25 -1.94 33.13
C GLY A 9 8.13 -2.94 32.87
N THR A 10 7.38 -3.26 33.92
CA THR A 10 6.19 -4.10 33.88
C THR A 10 5.10 -3.33 33.13
N HIS A 11 5.00 -3.55 31.82
CA HIS A 11 3.96 -2.93 31.00
C HIS A 11 2.60 -3.59 31.32
N THR A 12 1.68 -2.82 31.89
CA THR A 12 0.29 -3.23 32.09
C THR A 12 -0.48 -3.27 30.76
N ALA A 13 -1.62 -3.95 30.73
CA ALA A 13 -2.45 -4.19 29.54
C ALA A 13 -2.98 -2.94 28.81
N ALA A 14 -2.72 -1.73 29.35
CA ALA A 14 -3.18 -0.44 28.82
C ALA A 14 -2.02 0.51 28.43
N CYS A 15 -0.85 -0.02 28.11
CA CYS A 15 0.26 0.82 27.65
C CYS A 15 0.13 1.17 26.16
N ALA A 16 0.09 2.46 25.82
CA ALA A 16 -0.01 2.98 24.44
C ALA A 16 1.34 2.99 23.68
N CYS A 17 2.29 2.15 24.10
CA CYS A 17 3.59 2.05 23.46
C CYS A 17 3.50 1.27 22.14
N ASP A 18 4.36 1.56 21.15
CA ASP A 18 4.33 0.86 19.86
C ASP A 18 4.65 -0.64 19.97
N ASP A 19 5.49 -1.04 20.92
CA ASP A 19 5.74 -2.46 21.17
C ASP A 19 4.51 -3.14 21.79
N CYS A 20 3.71 -2.40 22.56
CA CYS A 20 2.49 -2.87 23.21
C CYS A 20 1.35 -3.06 22.19
N SER A 21 1.21 -2.15 21.22
CA SER A 21 0.24 -2.29 20.12
C SER A 21 0.61 -3.45 19.19
N ARG A 22 1.90 -3.58 18.84
CA ARG A 22 2.40 -4.71 18.04
C ARG A 22 2.18 -6.06 18.74
N GLU A 23 2.47 -6.16 20.03
CA GLU A 23 2.25 -7.38 20.80
C GLU A 23 0.76 -7.68 21.01
N GLY A 24 -0.07 -6.64 21.20
CA GLY A 24 -1.53 -6.78 21.22
C GLY A 24 -2.09 -7.36 19.91
N HIS A 25 -1.61 -6.85 18.77
CA HIS A 25 -2.00 -7.37 17.45
C HIS A 25 -1.53 -8.80 17.22
N ARG A 26 -0.30 -9.16 17.60
CA ARG A 26 0.19 -10.56 17.51
C ARG A 26 -0.65 -11.52 18.33
N ARG A 27 -0.99 -11.16 19.57
CA ARG A 27 -1.87 -11.98 20.41
C ARG A 27 -3.27 -12.11 19.82
N ALA A 28 -3.81 -11.04 19.26
CA ALA A 28 -5.11 -11.09 18.57
C ALA A 28 -5.07 -12.03 17.35
N ILE A 29 -4.01 -11.99 16.54
CA ILE A 29 -3.82 -12.94 15.42
C ILE A 29 -3.74 -14.37 15.95
N ALA A 30 -2.93 -14.64 16.97
CA ALA A 30 -2.76 -15.98 17.51
C ALA A 30 -4.11 -16.55 18.02
N ALA A 31 -4.86 -15.75 18.80
CA ALA A 31 -6.17 -16.14 19.29
C ALA A 31 -7.20 -16.35 18.16
N PHE A 32 -7.14 -15.54 17.10
CA PHE A 32 -7.99 -15.74 15.93
C PHE A 32 -7.67 -17.05 15.19
N LEU A 33 -6.38 -17.35 15.00
CA LEU A 33 -5.95 -18.57 14.30
C LEU A 33 -6.33 -19.82 15.10
N GLU A 34 -6.11 -19.81 16.41
CA GLU A 34 -6.53 -20.89 17.32
C GLU A 34 -8.04 -21.14 17.20
N LYS A 35 -8.84 -20.08 17.33
CA LYS A 35 -10.30 -20.15 17.21
C LYS A 35 -10.77 -20.65 15.84
N ARG A 36 -10.14 -20.20 14.74
CA ARG A 36 -10.44 -20.69 13.39
C ARG A 36 -10.16 -22.18 13.29
N ASP A 37 -9.03 -22.63 13.81
CA ASP A 37 -8.62 -24.03 13.72
C ASP A 37 -9.48 -24.94 14.61
N GLU A 38 -9.95 -24.47 15.77
CA GLU A 38 -10.97 -25.13 16.59
C GLU A 38 -12.29 -25.32 15.81
N PHE A 39 -12.79 -24.27 15.17
CA PHE A 39 -14.01 -24.37 14.35
C PHE A 39 -13.81 -25.24 13.11
N ALA A 40 -12.63 -25.22 12.48
CA ALA A 40 -12.30 -26.12 11.38
C ALA A 40 -12.28 -27.59 11.84
N ALA A 41 -11.94 -27.86 13.10
CA ALA A 41 -12.01 -29.17 13.73
C ALA A 41 -13.42 -29.55 14.23
N GLY A 42 -14.43 -28.68 14.05
CA GLY A 42 -15.80 -28.91 14.52
C GLY A 42 -15.99 -28.75 16.04
N GLN A 43 -15.07 -28.07 16.72
CA GLN A 43 -15.12 -27.83 18.17
C GLN A 43 -15.71 -26.44 18.48
N GLY A 44 -16.08 -26.18 19.74
CA GLY A 44 -16.50 -24.84 20.18
C GLY A 44 -17.92 -24.40 19.80
N LEU A 45 -18.72 -25.30 19.19
CA LEU A 45 -20.11 -25.03 18.81
C LEU A 45 -21.06 -25.15 20.03
N PRO A 46 -21.96 -24.17 20.25
CA PRO A 46 -23.02 -24.30 21.24
C PRO A 46 -23.98 -25.44 20.89
N ALA A 47 -24.40 -26.21 21.90
CA ALA A 47 -25.32 -27.34 21.71
C ALA A 47 -26.63 -26.94 20.99
N ALA A 48 -27.11 -25.72 21.24
CA ALA A 48 -28.34 -25.20 20.63
C ALA A 48 -28.28 -25.08 19.09
N VAL A 49 -27.10 -24.85 18.50
CA VAL A 49 -26.93 -24.70 17.04
C VAL A 49 -26.31 -25.93 16.39
N ALA A 50 -25.74 -26.85 17.18
CA ALA A 50 -25.09 -28.07 16.69
C ALA A 50 -26.03 -29.01 15.93
N HIS A 51 -27.34 -28.91 16.16
CA HIS A 51 -28.36 -29.76 15.53
C HIS A 51 -28.73 -29.32 14.10
N SER A 52 -28.33 -28.13 13.65
CA SER A 52 -28.59 -27.63 12.30
C SER A 52 -27.30 -27.20 11.62
N LEU A 53 -27.01 -27.77 10.46
CA LEU A 53 -25.81 -27.46 9.66
C LEU A 53 -25.81 -26.00 9.18
N GLY A 54 -26.99 -25.46 8.84
CA GLY A 54 -27.13 -24.04 8.46
C GLY A 54 -26.88 -23.10 9.65
N ALA A 55 -27.51 -23.39 10.79
CA ALA A 55 -27.38 -22.56 11.99
C ALA A 55 -25.96 -22.58 12.56
N SER A 56 -25.31 -23.75 12.60
CA SER A 56 -23.91 -23.87 13.03
C SER A 56 -22.96 -23.12 12.10
N ARG A 57 -23.13 -23.22 10.78
CA ARG A 57 -22.31 -22.48 9.80
C ARG A 57 -22.45 -20.97 9.96
N GLN A 58 -23.69 -20.48 10.10
CA GLN A 58 -23.95 -19.06 10.30
C GLN A 58 -23.32 -18.56 11.61
N TRP A 59 -23.52 -19.30 12.71
CA TRP A 59 -22.94 -18.96 14.00
C TRP A 59 -21.40 -18.91 13.97
N VAL A 60 -20.74 -19.90 13.35
CA VAL A 60 -19.28 -19.91 13.17
C VAL A 60 -18.83 -18.72 12.34
N SER A 61 -19.54 -18.40 11.26
CA SER A 61 -19.23 -17.26 10.40
C SER A 61 -19.33 -15.93 11.16
N ASP A 62 -20.37 -15.74 11.96
CA ASP A 62 -20.58 -14.52 12.76
C ASP A 62 -19.49 -14.36 13.82
N GLU A 63 -19.16 -15.45 14.50
CA GLU A 63 -18.15 -15.46 15.57
C GLU A 63 -16.72 -15.21 15.02
N LEU A 64 -16.40 -15.79 13.85
CA LEU A 64 -15.15 -15.50 13.14
C LEU A 64 -15.12 -14.08 12.59
N THR A 65 -16.26 -13.56 12.13
CA THR A 65 -16.36 -12.17 11.67
C THR A 65 -16.08 -11.19 12.80
N LEU A 66 -16.64 -11.42 13.99
CA LEU A 66 -16.41 -10.58 15.17
C LEU A 66 -14.95 -10.64 15.64
N SER A 67 -14.36 -11.84 15.64
CA SER A 67 -12.94 -12.01 15.98
C SER A 67 -12.03 -11.34 14.95
N ALA A 68 -12.34 -11.47 13.65
CA ALA A 68 -11.59 -10.83 12.57
C ALA A 68 -11.60 -9.30 12.67
N ARG A 69 -12.74 -8.69 13.00
CA ARG A 69 -12.84 -7.24 13.25
C ARG A 69 -11.91 -6.81 14.38
N THR A 70 -11.84 -7.60 15.46
CA THR A 70 -10.94 -7.32 16.58
C THR A 70 -9.47 -7.35 16.14
N VAL A 71 -9.07 -8.33 15.33
CA VAL A 71 -7.71 -8.40 14.77
C VAL A 71 -7.40 -7.18 13.92
N ALA A 72 -8.33 -6.78 13.06
CA ALA A 72 -8.17 -5.63 12.18
C ALA A 72 -8.12 -4.30 12.92
N ASP A 73 -8.95 -4.10 13.96
CA ASP A 73 -8.89 -2.92 14.83
C ASP A 73 -7.50 -2.80 15.48
N ARG A 74 -6.99 -3.89 16.07
CA ARG A 74 -5.63 -3.91 16.64
C ARG A 74 -4.53 -3.73 15.58
N GLY A 75 -4.75 -4.23 14.37
CA GLY A 75 -3.86 -4.04 13.23
C GLY A 75 -3.74 -2.56 12.83
N ARG A 76 -4.89 -1.87 12.71
CA ARG A 76 -4.95 -0.44 12.41
C ARG A 76 -4.29 0.41 13.50
N GLU A 77 -4.53 0.09 14.78
CA GLU A 77 -3.86 0.76 15.91
C GLU A 77 -2.33 0.62 15.84
N ALA A 78 -1.84 -0.59 15.59
CA ALA A 78 -0.41 -0.85 15.42
C ALA A 78 0.17 -0.19 14.14
N GLY A 79 -0.62 -0.07 13.08
CA GLY A 79 -0.25 0.60 11.83
C GLY A 79 -0.02 2.11 12.02
N HIS A 80 -0.91 2.78 12.77
CA HIS A 80 -0.77 4.20 13.06
C HIS A 80 0.45 4.52 13.92
N SER A 81 0.72 3.71 14.96
CA SER A 81 1.92 3.89 15.80
C SER A 81 3.21 3.67 15.00
N TRP A 82 3.21 2.67 14.12
CA TRP A 82 4.34 2.37 13.24
C TRP A 82 4.63 3.51 12.25
N LEU A 83 3.61 4.07 11.60
CA LEU A 83 3.74 5.19 10.67
C LEU A 83 4.39 6.42 11.31
N TYR A 84 3.96 6.74 12.54
CA TYR A 84 4.55 7.81 13.33
C TYR A 84 6.04 7.58 13.60
N LEU A 85 6.41 6.37 14.03
CA LEU A 85 7.80 6.01 14.25
C LEU A 85 8.64 6.01 12.98
N LEU A 86 8.10 5.49 11.87
CA LEU A 86 8.82 5.48 10.62
C LEU A 86 9.04 6.90 10.09
N SER A 87 8.07 7.80 10.24
CA SER A 87 8.26 9.22 9.92
C SER A 87 9.37 9.86 10.76
N ARG A 88 9.43 9.57 12.07
CA ARG A 88 10.52 10.03 12.94
C ARG A 88 11.87 9.48 12.48
N ARG A 89 11.93 8.19 12.13
CA ARG A 89 13.15 7.55 11.59
C ARG A 89 13.55 8.13 10.24
N ALA A 90 12.60 8.49 9.38
CA ALA A 90 12.87 9.13 8.10
C ALA A 90 13.45 10.54 8.29
N VAL A 91 12.90 11.35 9.20
CA VAL A 91 13.49 12.64 9.58
C VAL A 91 14.89 12.45 10.16
N LEU A 92 15.07 11.49 11.05
CA LEU A 92 16.39 11.15 11.59
C LEU A 92 17.37 10.73 10.49
N ALA A 93 16.94 9.93 9.51
CA ALA A 93 17.77 9.52 8.39
C ALA A 93 18.21 10.71 7.51
N VAL A 94 17.35 11.71 7.32
CA VAL A 94 17.70 12.96 6.62
C VAL A 94 18.78 13.73 7.41
N TRP A 95 18.65 13.83 8.73
CA TRP A 95 19.67 14.47 9.57
C TRP A 95 20.97 13.68 9.62
N ILE A 96 20.91 12.34 9.66
CA ILE A 96 22.09 11.47 9.55
C ILE A 96 22.77 11.69 8.20
N ALA A 97 22.02 11.77 7.10
CA ALA A 97 22.60 12.04 5.79
C ALA A 97 23.34 13.40 5.74
N ALA A 98 22.78 14.44 6.37
CA ALA A 98 23.46 15.73 6.53
C ALA A 98 24.73 15.61 7.41
N GLY A 99 24.68 14.82 8.49
CA GLY A 99 25.84 14.54 9.34
C GLY A 99 26.93 13.73 8.63
N VAL A 100 26.55 12.73 7.83
CA VAL A 100 27.48 11.98 6.97
C VAL A 100 28.13 12.91 5.95
N LEU A 101 27.35 13.79 5.31
CA LEU A 101 27.89 14.81 4.41
C LEU A 101 28.93 15.69 5.12
N LEU A 102 28.65 16.13 6.35
CA LEU A 102 29.60 16.87 7.18
C LEU A 102 30.88 16.07 7.45
N VAL A 103 30.77 14.81 7.89
CA VAL A 103 31.94 13.96 8.17
C VAL A 103 32.79 13.75 6.92
N VAL A 104 32.15 13.45 5.78
CA VAL A 104 32.86 13.29 4.49
C VAL A 104 33.54 14.59 4.07
N GLN A 105 32.88 15.74 4.23
CA GLN A 105 33.50 17.02 3.94
C GLN A 105 34.65 17.33 4.89
N VAL A 106 34.53 17.09 6.19
CA VAL A 106 35.64 17.30 7.13
C VAL A 106 36.82 16.38 6.77
N GLY A 107 36.58 15.09 6.53
CA GLY A 107 37.64 14.15 6.14
C GLY A 107 38.34 14.55 4.84
N THR A 108 37.59 14.95 3.82
CA THR A 108 38.16 15.44 2.55
C THR A 108 38.77 16.84 2.66
N ALA A 109 38.47 17.61 3.71
CA ALA A 109 39.05 18.96 3.91
C ALA A 109 40.49 18.87 4.41
N LEU A 110 40.86 17.79 5.10
CA LEU A 110 42.19 17.59 5.67
C LEU A 110 43.31 17.63 4.62
N GLY A 111 43.01 17.35 3.35
CA GLY A 111 43.98 17.42 2.24
C GLY A 111 43.85 18.64 1.33
N THR A 112 42.66 19.24 1.18
CA THR A 112 42.41 20.30 0.18
C THR A 112 41.92 21.61 0.77
N GLY A 113 41.83 21.72 2.10
CA GLY A 113 41.27 22.87 2.79
C GLY A 113 39.73 22.95 2.74
N TRP A 114 39.19 23.93 3.48
CA TRP A 114 37.77 24.25 3.51
C TRP A 114 37.43 25.30 2.44
N SER A 115 36.32 25.10 1.72
CA SER A 115 35.92 25.95 0.59
C SER A 115 34.49 26.48 0.77
N THR A 116 34.16 27.56 0.07
CA THR A 116 32.80 28.12 0.03
C THR A 116 31.77 27.11 -0.47
N ALA A 117 32.15 26.25 -1.43
CA ALA A 117 31.31 25.18 -1.95
C ALA A 117 30.91 24.15 -0.89
N ARG A 118 31.83 23.81 0.02
CA ARG A 118 31.59 22.91 1.16
C ARG A 118 30.56 23.51 2.12
N THR A 119 30.76 24.77 2.51
CA THR A 119 29.80 25.52 3.33
C THR A 119 28.42 25.59 2.67
N ALA A 120 28.34 25.90 1.37
CA ALA A 120 27.08 25.98 0.64
C ALA A 120 26.35 24.63 0.57
N ALA A 121 27.08 23.52 0.37
CA ALA A 121 26.50 22.18 0.37
C ALA A 121 25.92 21.79 1.74
N LEU A 122 26.63 22.12 2.82
CA LEU A 122 26.13 21.88 4.17
C LEU A 122 24.91 22.73 4.49
N LEU A 123 24.94 24.02 4.14
CA LEU A 123 23.78 24.90 4.30
C LEU A 123 22.58 24.42 3.48
N ALA A 124 22.78 23.98 2.23
CA ALA A 124 21.71 23.40 1.42
C ALA A 124 21.10 22.16 2.08
N ALA A 125 21.95 21.27 2.62
CA ALA A 125 21.50 20.07 3.33
C ALA A 125 20.71 20.42 4.61
N LEU A 126 21.18 21.40 5.38
CA LEU A 126 20.52 21.88 6.60
C LEU A 126 19.17 22.54 6.30
N ILE A 127 19.10 23.41 5.28
CA ILE A 127 17.85 24.05 4.84
C ILE A 127 16.85 22.98 4.40
N LEU A 128 17.28 22.02 3.58
CA LEU A 128 16.41 20.95 3.11
C LEU A 128 15.94 20.05 4.27
N ALA A 129 16.84 19.66 5.17
CA ALA A 129 16.50 18.89 6.37
C ALA A 129 15.52 19.64 7.28
N ALA A 130 15.70 20.94 7.46
CA ALA A 130 14.80 21.79 8.24
C ALA A 130 13.41 21.88 7.58
N LEU A 131 13.35 22.13 6.26
CA LEU A 131 12.09 22.18 5.51
C LEU A 131 11.34 20.83 5.57
N LEU A 132 12.03 19.71 5.36
CA LEU A 132 11.44 18.38 5.48
C LEU A 132 10.99 18.08 6.92
N THR A 133 11.74 18.55 7.93
CA THR A 133 11.33 18.43 9.34
C THR A 133 10.07 19.24 9.65
N VAL A 134 9.97 20.47 9.14
CA VAL A 134 8.79 21.33 9.30
C VAL A 134 7.59 20.69 8.59
N ALA A 135 7.76 20.22 7.34
CA ALA A 135 6.72 19.52 6.61
C ALA A 135 6.25 18.26 7.34
N ALA A 136 7.19 17.47 7.88
CA ALA A 136 6.89 16.28 8.67
C ALA A 136 6.09 16.63 9.93
N ARG A 137 6.46 17.72 10.64
CA ARG A 137 5.72 18.20 11.82
C ARG A 137 4.31 18.66 11.47
N ALA A 138 4.15 19.41 10.37
CA ALA A 138 2.85 19.86 9.90
C ALA A 138 1.91 18.70 9.53
N GLN A 139 2.47 17.54 9.14
CA GLN A 139 1.71 16.36 8.74
C GLN A 139 1.75 15.21 9.75
N THR A 140 2.16 15.45 11.00
CA THR A 140 2.38 14.38 12.00
C THR A 140 1.17 13.47 12.18
N LEU A 141 -0.04 14.04 12.19
CA LEU A 141 -1.30 13.28 12.32
C LEU A 141 -1.65 12.43 11.10
N ARG A 142 -1.00 12.66 9.95
CA ARG A 142 -1.25 11.97 8.67
C ARG A 142 -0.09 11.07 8.24
N GLY A 143 0.89 10.80 9.11
CA GLY A 143 2.08 10.00 8.79
C GLY A 143 3.36 10.82 8.54
N GLY A 144 3.34 12.12 8.85
CA GLY A 144 4.51 13.00 8.84
C GLY A 144 5.21 13.10 7.49
N LEU A 145 6.51 12.79 7.44
CA LEU A 145 7.30 12.91 6.21
C LEU A 145 6.85 11.94 5.10
N LEU A 146 6.21 10.82 5.49
CA LEU A 146 5.75 9.79 4.57
C LEU A 146 4.34 10.04 4.04
N ALA A 147 3.58 10.96 4.65
CA ALA A 147 2.21 11.25 4.24
C ALA A 147 2.06 11.57 2.74
N PRO A 148 2.99 12.30 2.08
CA PRO A 148 2.92 12.52 0.63
C PRO A 148 3.19 11.25 -0.20
N LEU A 149 3.82 10.23 0.38
CA LEU A 149 4.20 8.97 -0.30
C LEU A 149 3.13 7.89 -0.13
N VAL A 150 2.30 8.00 0.90
CA VAL A 150 1.23 7.04 1.20
C VAL A 150 0.02 7.32 0.30
N GLY A 151 -0.53 6.27 -0.31
CA GLY A 151 -1.73 6.25 -1.12
C GLY A 151 -3.01 6.43 -0.29
N GLU A 152 -4.14 6.62 -0.98
CA GLU A 152 -5.46 6.63 -0.32
C GLU A 152 -5.85 5.25 0.24
N ASP A 153 -5.20 4.19 -0.26
CA ASP A 153 -5.26 2.80 0.19
C ASP A 153 -4.29 2.48 1.33
N ASN A 154 -3.69 3.49 1.97
CA ASN A 154 -2.74 3.33 3.09
C ASN A 154 -1.49 2.48 2.75
N ARG A 155 -1.10 2.42 1.47
CA ARG A 155 0.12 1.76 0.96
C ARG A 155 1.16 2.78 0.50
N LEU A 156 2.45 2.44 0.48
CA LEU A 156 3.42 3.30 -0.21
C LEU A 156 3.17 3.28 -1.72
N SER A 157 3.14 4.46 -2.35
CA SER A 157 2.83 4.59 -3.77
C SER A 157 4.08 4.83 -4.59
N THR A 158 4.40 3.92 -5.51
CA THR A 158 5.49 4.08 -6.49
C THR A 158 5.37 5.37 -7.30
N SER A 159 4.15 5.70 -7.76
CA SER A 159 3.86 6.96 -8.47
C SER A 159 4.12 8.21 -7.64
N LYS A 160 4.14 8.14 -6.31
CA LYS A 160 4.46 9.30 -5.44
C LYS A 160 5.92 9.28 -5.00
N ALA A 161 6.46 8.12 -4.64
CA ALA A 161 7.83 7.95 -4.17
C ALA A 161 8.87 8.38 -5.20
N VAL A 162 8.75 7.94 -6.46
CA VAL A 162 9.71 8.27 -7.52
C VAL A 162 9.84 9.78 -7.77
N PRO A 163 8.77 10.53 -8.07
CA PRO A 163 8.88 11.98 -8.28
C PRO A 163 9.27 12.74 -7.01
N SER A 164 8.88 12.28 -5.81
CA SER A 164 9.35 12.89 -4.56
C SER A 164 10.86 12.75 -4.39
N ALA A 165 11.45 11.61 -4.72
CA ALA A 165 12.90 11.43 -4.69
C ALA A 165 13.60 12.37 -5.69
N TRP A 166 13.09 12.47 -6.91
CA TRP A 166 13.60 13.41 -7.92
C TRP A 166 13.48 14.86 -7.48
N LEU A 167 12.38 15.23 -6.82
CA LEU A 167 12.15 16.58 -6.29
C LEU A 167 13.16 16.92 -5.20
N VAL A 168 13.41 16.01 -4.25
CA VAL A 168 14.39 16.21 -3.16
C VAL A 168 15.79 16.40 -3.74
N LEU A 169 16.21 15.55 -4.68
CA LEU A 169 17.52 15.69 -5.34
C LEU A 169 17.61 17.02 -6.10
N THR A 170 16.58 17.37 -6.88
CA THR A 170 16.59 18.59 -7.70
C THR A 170 16.60 19.83 -6.81
N ALA A 171 15.85 19.85 -5.71
CA ALA A 171 15.87 20.94 -4.73
C ALA A 171 17.25 21.11 -4.08
N PHE A 172 17.92 20.01 -3.71
CA PHE A 172 19.29 20.08 -3.21
C PHE A 172 20.26 20.60 -4.28
N ALA A 173 20.15 20.08 -5.50
CA ALA A 173 20.99 20.44 -6.64
C ALA A 173 20.84 21.91 -7.06
N THR A 174 19.67 22.53 -6.85
CA THR A 174 19.44 23.96 -7.13
C THR A 174 19.83 24.86 -5.98
N LEU A 175 19.60 24.45 -4.72
CA LEU A 175 20.00 25.21 -3.53
C LEU A 175 21.51 25.39 -3.45
N LEU A 176 22.29 24.37 -3.79
CA LEU A 176 23.75 24.41 -3.75
C LEU A 176 24.35 25.59 -4.56
N PRO A 177 24.15 25.68 -5.88
CA PRO A 177 24.66 26.80 -6.68
C PRO A 177 23.99 28.13 -6.31
N ALA A 178 22.72 28.14 -5.87
CA ALA A 178 22.04 29.36 -5.44
C ALA A 178 22.69 29.99 -4.19
N LEU A 179 23.04 29.17 -3.19
CA LEU A 179 23.75 29.63 -2.00
C LEU A 179 25.17 30.11 -2.31
N ARG A 180 25.85 29.47 -3.27
CA ARG A 180 27.15 29.95 -3.73
C ARG A 180 27.03 31.28 -4.46
N LEU A 181 26.04 31.44 -5.33
CA LEU A 181 25.77 32.72 -6.01
C LEU A 181 25.51 33.85 -5.01
N ALA A 182 24.79 33.56 -3.92
CA ALA A 182 24.53 34.52 -2.85
C ALA A 182 25.81 34.93 -2.09
N ALA A 183 26.80 34.04 -2.01
CA ALA A 183 28.08 34.30 -1.36
C ALA A 183 29.19 34.80 -2.33
N SER A 184 28.95 34.81 -3.64
CA SER A 184 29.97 35.12 -4.65
C SER A 184 29.97 36.60 -5.05
N GLU A 185 31.14 37.22 -4.97
CA GLU A 185 31.38 38.55 -5.52
C GLU A 185 31.27 38.58 -7.06
N PRO A 186 31.06 39.76 -7.68
CA PRO A 186 31.09 39.89 -9.13
C PRO A 186 32.44 39.44 -9.70
N GLY A 187 32.43 38.44 -10.58
CA GLY A 187 33.67 37.89 -11.14
C GLY A 187 33.46 36.62 -11.99
N PRO A 188 34.56 36.01 -12.45
CA PRO A 188 34.52 34.84 -13.34
C PRO A 188 33.87 33.61 -12.70
N GLU A 189 34.00 33.43 -11.38
CA GLU A 189 33.35 32.35 -10.63
C GLU A 189 31.82 32.47 -10.67
N ARG A 190 31.30 33.69 -10.44
CA ARG A 190 29.87 33.97 -10.52
C ARG A 190 29.32 33.72 -11.92
N GLN A 191 30.09 34.04 -12.95
CA GLN A 191 29.71 33.81 -14.35
C GLN A 191 29.72 32.32 -14.71
N ALA A 192 30.67 31.54 -14.17
CA ALA A 192 30.70 30.10 -14.29
C ALA A 192 29.48 29.42 -13.63
N LEU A 193 29.02 29.92 -12.46
CA LEU A 193 27.81 29.44 -11.80
C LEU A 193 26.55 29.72 -12.64
N TYR A 194 26.42 30.91 -13.24
CA TYR A 194 25.32 31.18 -14.20
C TYR A 194 25.37 30.25 -15.40
N ALA A 195 26.55 29.99 -15.96
CA ALA A 195 26.72 29.02 -17.05
C ALA A 195 26.42 27.56 -16.61
N GLY A 196 26.65 27.24 -15.33
CA GLY A 196 26.29 25.96 -14.70
C GLY A 196 24.79 25.75 -14.56
N LEU A 197 24.02 26.84 -14.41
CA LEU A 197 22.56 26.89 -14.36
C LEU A 197 21.90 27.04 -15.73
N ALA A 198 22.69 27.09 -16.82
CA ALA A 198 22.17 27.25 -18.17
C ALA A 198 21.15 26.15 -18.51
N LEU A 199 20.00 26.56 -19.04
CA LEU A 199 18.84 25.69 -19.29
C LEU A 199 19.23 24.43 -20.08
N GLY A 200 20.07 24.58 -21.11
CA GLY A 200 20.52 23.45 -21.94
C GLY A 200 21.16 22.29 -21.16
N ARG A 201 21.82 22.58 -20.04
CA ARG A 201 22.43 21.56 -19.17
C ARG A 201 21.44 20.97 -18.17
N ALA A 202 20.43 21.75 -17.78
CA ALA A 202 19.39 21.35 -16.84
C ALA A 202 18.25 20.54 -17.51
N LEU A 203 18.10 20.67 -18.84
CA LEU A 203 16.98 20.11 -19.60
C LEU A 203 16.72 18.62 -19.32
N PRO A 204 17.71 17.71 -19.34
CA PRO A 204 17.46 16.29 -19.07
C PRO A 204 16.93 16.03 -17.65
N LEU A 205 17.48 16.70 -16.63
CA LEU A 205 17.04 16.59 -15.24
C LEU A 205 15.61 17.11 -15.08
N LEU A 206 15.33 18.29 -15.63
CA LEU A 206 14.01 18.91 -15.59
C LEU A 206 12.98 18.08 -16.36
N ALA A 207 13.36 17.49 -17.50
CA ALA A 207 12.50 16.61 -18.28
C ALA A 207 12.12 15.36 -17.47
N VAL A 208 13.06 14.73 -16.77
CA VAL A 208 12.76 13.59 -15.89
C VAL A 208 11.85 13.99 -14.73
N LEU A 209 12.12 15.12 -14.06
CA LEU A 209 11.26 15.61 -12.99
C LEU A 209 9.83 15.92 -13.49
N ALA A 210 9.71 16.61 -14.63
CA ALA A 210 8.43 16.93 -15.25
C ALA A 210 7.67 15.65 -15.65
N LEU A 211 8.36 14.69 -16.26
CA LEU A 211 7.77 13.44 -16.71
C LEU A 211 7.29 12.58 -15.53
N THR A 212 8.13 12.37 -14.52
CA THR A 212 7.76 11.56 -13.34
C THR A 212 6.61 12.21 -12.56
N SER A 213 6.58 13.55 -12.49
CA SER A 213 5.46 14.31 -11.92
C SER A 213 4.18 14.18 -12.74
N ALA A 214 4.27 14.27 -14.07
CA ALA A 214 3.13 14.07 -14.97
C ALA A 214 2.55 12.64 -14.86
N VAL A 215 3.42 11.63 -14.78
CA VAL A 215 3.02 10.24 -14.56
C VAL A 215 2.33 10.07 -13.22
N ALA A 216 2.79 10.73 -12.15
CA ALA A 216 2.12 10.68 -10.85
C ALA A 216 0.68 11.21 -10.90
N VAL A 217 0.48 12.36 -11.57
CA VAL A 217 -0.84 12.96 -11.76
C VAL A 217 -1.72 12.08 -12.64
N LEU A 218 -1.18 11.56 -13.74
CA LEU A 218 -1.92 10.73 -14.67
C LEU A 218 -2.34 9.39 -14.04
N VAL A 219 -1.43 8.71 -13.33
CA VAL A 219 -1.77 7.47 -12.60
C VAL A 219 -2.84 7.73 -11.55
N ARG A 220 -2.74 8.83 -10.78
CA ARG A 220 -3.81 9.21 -9.85
C ARG A 220 -5.14 9.35 -10.57
N ARG A 221 -5.18 10.06 -11.70
CA ARG A 221 -6.40 10.24 -12.50
C ARG A 221 -6.94 8.90 -13.01
N VAL A 222 -6.09 8.03 -13.55
CA VAL A 222 -6.47 6.71 -14.07
C VAL A 222 -7.08 5.85 -12.98
N VAL A 223 -6.41 5.72 -11.84
CA VAL A 223 -6.88 4.93 -10.69
C VAL A 223 -8.22 5.49 -10.19
N SER A 224 -8.34 6.80 -9.96
CA SER A 224 -9.58 7.42 -9.50
C SER A 224 -10.74 7.19 -10.48
N VAL A 225 -10.55 7.42 -11.78
CA VAL A 225 -11.61 7.20 -12.79
C VAL A 225 -12.04 5.74 -12.85
N ARG A 226 -11.11 4.80 -12.71
CA ARG A 226 -11.42 3.37 -12.77
C ARG A 226 -12.09 2.84 -11.51
N ILE A 227 -11.74 3.37 -10.33
CA ILE A 227 -12.45 3.06 -9.08
C ILE A 227 -13.88 3.59 -9.17
N MET A 228 -14.07 4.86 -9.58
CA MET A 228 -15.41 5.44 -9.75
C MET A 228 -16.23 4.71 -10.82
N GLY A 229 -15.57 4.20 -11.87
CA GLY A 229 -16.18 3.38 -12.89
C GLY A 229 -16.34 1.90 -12.53
N GLN A 230 -16.06 1.49 -11.29
CA GLN A 230 -16.15 0.10 -10.80
C GLN A 230 -15.34 -0.92 -11.63
N ARG A 231 -14.28 -0.46 -12.32
CA ARG A 231 -13.38 -1.31 -13.14
C ARG A 231 -12.12 -1.72 -12.40
N LEU A 232 -11.86 -1.13 -11.25
CA LEU A 232 -10.73 -1.41 -10.38
C LEU A 232 -11.21 -1.47 -8.94
N GLN A 233 -10.75 -2.48 -8.21
CA GLN A 233 -11.07 -2.71 -6.82
C GLN A 233 -9.80 -2.45 -6.00
N LYS A 234 -9.85 -1.44 -5.12
CA LYS A 234 -8.77 -1.13 -4.19
C LYS A 234 -9.28 -1.16 -2.77
N LEU A 235 -8.56 -1.87 -1.92
CA LEU A 235 -8.83 -1.96 -0.49
C LEU A 235 -7.72 -1.29 0.30
N PRO A 236 -8.07 -0.62 1.41
CA PRO A 236 -7.07 -0.08 2.31
C PRO A 236 -6.23 -1.21 2.91
N ALA A 237 -4.92 -1.04 2.97
CA ALA A 237 -4.03 -1.89 3.75
C ALA A 237 -4.03 -1.45 5.22
N ASP A 238 -3.75 -2.39 6.13
CA ASP A 238 -3.64 -2.09 7.56
C ASP A 238 -2.48 -1.13 7.86
N ARG A 239 -1.40 -1.22 7.08
CA ARG A 239 -0.23 -0.35 7.18
C ARG A 239 0.54 -0.29 5.85
N PRO A 240 1.26 0.81 5.59
CA PRO A 240 2.19 0.87 4.48
C PRO A 240 3.43 0.03 4.80
N THR A 241 4.01 -0.60 3.78
CA THR A 241 5.25 -1.36 3.89
C THR A 241 6.24 -0.92 2.82
N GLY A 242 7.55 -1.09 3.07
CA GLY A 242 8.57 -0.81 2.06
C GLY A 242 8.45 -1.69 0.81
N ALA A 243 7.88 -2.89 0.96
CA ALA A 243 7.64 -3.81 -0.15
C ALA A 243 6.58 -3.28 -1.12
N ASP A 244 5.65 -2.43 -0.68
CA ASP A 244 4.57 -1.87 -1.51
C ASP A 244 5.10 -1.14 -2.76
N LEU A 245 6.35 -0.65 -2.73
CA LEU A 245 6.98 -0.02 -3.89
C LEU A 245 7.32 -1.01 -5.02
N LEU A 246 7.40 -2.29 -4.68
CA LEU A 246 7.88 -3.39 -5.52
C LEU A 246 6.84 -4.49 -5.72
N THR A 247 5.70 -4.42 -5.02
CA THR A 247 4.66 -5.45 -5.02
C THR A 247 3.30 -4.92 -5.45
N ASP A 248 2.48 -5.82 -5.99
CA ASP A 248 1.07 -5.56 -6.28
C ASP A 248 0.21 -5.47 -5.00
N ASP A 249 -1.07 -5.19 -5.17
CA ASP A 249 -2.01 -5.04 -4.04
C ASP A 249 -2.21 -6.37 -3.26
N ALA A 250 -1.84 -7.52 -3.83
CA ALA A 250 -1.83 -8.83 -3.17
C ALA A 250 -0.49 -9.17 -2.49
N GLY A 251 0.52 -8.29 -2.57
CA GLY A 251 1.85 -8.51 -2.00
C GLY A 251 2.78 -9.36 -2.87
N ARG A 252 2.40 -9.64 -4.13
CA ARG A 252 3.25 -10.37 -5.09
C ARG A 252 4.17 -9.38 -5.81
N GLY A 253 5.37 -9.82 -6.21
CA GLY A 253 6.29 -8.95 -6.96
C GLY A 253 5.65 -8.38 -8.23
N SER A 254 5.69 -7.06 -8.38
CA SER A 254 5.17 -6.34 -9.54
C SER A 254 6.32 -5.90 -10.42
N PHE A 255 6.49 -6.56 -11.57
CA PHE A 255 7.51 -6.19 -12.55
C PHE A 255 7.47 -4.71 -12.95
N PRO A 256 6.32 -4.12 -13.36
CA PRO A 256 6.28 -2.72 -13.80
C PRO A 256 6.62 -1.72 -12.68
N ASP A 257 6.26 -2.03 -11.43
CA ASP A 257 6.58 -1.18 -10.28
C ASP A 257 8.06 -1.31 -9.92
N ALA A 258 8.56 -2.55 -9.81
CA ALA A 258 9.95 -2.84 -9.46
C ALA A 258 10.95 -2.28 -10.48
N GLN A 259 10.69 -2.44 -11.80
CA GLN A 259 11.57 -1.89 -12.83
C GLN A 259 11.59 -0.35 -12.80
N TYR A 260 10.45 0.29 -12.51
CA TYR A 260 10.36 1.75 -12.48
C TYR A 260 11.10 2.35 -11.29
N VAL A 261 10.98 1.71 -10.11
CA VAL A 261 11.78 2.06 -8.95
C VAL A 261 13.26 1.84 -9.24
N LEU A 262 13.65 0.66 -9.73
CA LEU A 262 15.05 0.31 -9.97
C LEU A 262 15.73 1.27 -10.95
N VAL A 263 15.14 1.48 -12.14
CA VAL A 263 15.67 2.38 -13.16
C VAL A 263 15.80 3.79 -12.62
N SER A 264 14.74 4.30 -11.95
CA SER A 264 14.77 5.64 -11.37
C SER A 264 15.84 5.77 -10.29
N THR A 265 16.01 4.78 -9.42
CA THR A 265 17.04 4.77 -8.37
C THR A 265 18.45 4.80 -8.95
N VAL A 266 18.74 3.99 -9.98
CA VAL A 266 20.06 3.97 -10.64
C VAL A 266 20.39 5.32 -11.26
N VAL A 267 19.43 5.92 -11.96
CA VAL A 267 19.63 7.22 -12.64
C VAL A 267 19.70 8.37 -11.63
N LEU A 268 18.96 8.29 -10.53
CA LEU A 268 19.04 9.24 -9.42
C LEU A 268 20.39 9.13 -8.68
N ALA A 269 20.92 7.93 -8.50
CA ALA A 269 22.26 7.70 -7.96
C ALA A 269 23.35 8.28 -8.89
N PHE A 270 23.22 8.05 -10.20
CA PHE A 270 24.12 8.67 -11.19
C PHE A 270 24.09 10.21 -11.09
N ALA A 271 22.90 10.81 -10.98
CA ALA A 271 22.75 12.25 -10.84
C ALA A 271 23.37 12.78 -9.53
N ALA A 272 23.20 12.07 -8.42
CA ALA A 272 23.80 12.41 -7.14
C ALA A 272 25.34 12.35 -7.19
N VAL A 273 25.92 11.32 -7.83
CA VAL A 273 27.37 11.21 -8.03
C VAL A 273 27.88 12.32 -8.96
N SER A 274 27.14 12.63 -10.04
CA SER A 274 27.48 13.75 -10.92
C SER A 274 27.51 15.08 -10.16
N LEU A 275 26.56 15.32 -9.27
CA LEU A 275 26.52 16.52 -8.44
C LEU A 275 27.69 16.58 -7.47
N ALA A 276 28.02 15.45 -6.83
CA ALA A 276 29.14 15.37 -5.90
C ALA A 276 30.49 15.64 -6.58
N ARG A 277 30.66 15.19 -7.84
CA ARG A 277 31.87 15.43 -8.63
C ARG A 277 31.95 16.85 -9.20
N PHE A 278 30.82 17.48 -9.49
CA PHE A 278 30.76 18.79 -10.13
C PHE A 278 29.74 19.71 -9.42
N PRO A 279 30.06 20.19 -8.20
CA PRO A 279 29.13 20.95 -7.37
C PRO A 279 28.82 22.37 -7.90
N ASP A 280 29.57 22.86 -8.88
CA ASP A 280 29.37 24.17 -9.52
C ASP A 280 28.22 24.21 -10.53
N ARG A 281 27.60 23.07 -10.83
CA ARG A 281 26.59 22.95 -11.88
C ARG A 281 25.51 21.93 -11.52
N LEU A 282 24.36 22.05 -12.18
CA LEU A 282 23.32 21.03 -12.08
C LEU A 282 23.82 19.68 -12.63
N PRO A 283 23.30 18.55 -12.10
CA PRO A 283 23.66 17.22 -12.59
C PRO A 283 23.50 17.13 -14.10
N GLN A 284 24.59 16.81 -14.80
CA GLN A 284 24.55 16.64 -16.25
C GLN A 284 24.10 15.22 -16.57
N LEU A 285 22.80 15.06 -16.78
CA LEU A 285 22.22 13.76 -17.10
C LEU A 285 22.31 13.52 -18.62
N PRO A 286 22.97 12.45 -19.09
CA PRO A 286 22.89 12.06 -20.49
C PRO A 286 21.45 11.83 -20.91
N TRP A 287 21.06 12.32 -22.10
CA TRP A 287 19.72 12.09 -22.64
C TRP A 287 19.36 10.60 -22.71
N ALA A 288 20.34 9.72 -22.95
CA ALA A 288 20.13 8.27 -22.90
C ALA A 288 19.54 7.78 -21.56
N LEU A 289 20.00 8.31 -20.43
CA LEU A 289 19.46 7.97 -19.11
C LEU A 289 18.08 8.60 -18.89
N ALA A 290 17.86 9.83 -19.37
CA ALA A 290 16.54 10.45 -19.31
C ALA A 290 15.50 9.67 -20.13
N LEU A 291 15.87 9.21 -21.32
CA LEU A 291 15.04 8.36 -22.18
C LEU A 291 14.79 6.99 -21.56
N LEU A 292 15.78 6.42 -20.85
CA LEU A 292 15.59 5.17 -20.11
C LEU A 292 14.54 5.32 -19.00
N VAL A 293 14.59 6.40 -18.22
CA VAL A 293 13.55 6.71 -17.23
C VAL A 293 12.21 6.92 -17.92
N ALA A 294 12.19 7.58 -19.08
CA ALA A 294 10.95 7.80 -19.82
C ALA A 294 10.30 6.51 -20.33
N LEU A 295 11.09 5.60 -20.89
CA LEU A 295 10.63 4.28 -21.31
C LEU A 295 10.09 3.48 -20.12
N SER A 296 10.84 3.48 -19.02
CA SER A 296 10.46 2.80 -17.78
C SER A 296 9.14 3.37 -17.20
N ALA A 297 8.98 4.69 -17.22
CA ALA A 297 7.76 5.36 -16.78
C ALA A 297 6.57 5.06 -17.70
N ALA A 298 6.79 4.94 -19.02
CA ALA A 298 5.76 4.55 -19.97
C ALA A 298 5.28 3.10 -19.75
N VAL A 299 6.19 2.16 -19.49
CA VAL A 299 5.85 0.77 -19.12
C VAL A 299 5.03 0.73 -17.83
N TYR A 300 5.46 1.46 -16.80
CA TYR A 300 4.71 1.59 -15.55
C TYR A 300 3.29 2.15 -15.77
N LEU A 301 3.18 3.23 -16.53
CA LEU A 301 1.89 3.84 -16.84
C LEU A 301 0.99 2.88 -17.63
N ALA A 302 1.52 2.22 -18.66
CA ALA A 302 0.77 1.24 -19.45
C ALA A 302 0.26 0.08 -18.59
N ALA A 303 1.06 -0.40 -17.64
CA ALA A 303 0.62 -1.41 -16.69
C ALA A 303 -0.55 -0.92 -15.81
N LYS A 304 -0.51 0.31 -15.29
CA LYS A 304 -1.65 0.89 -14.53
C LYS A 304 -2.91 1.05 -15.39
N TYR A 305 -2.77 1.25 -16.69
CA TYR A 305 -3.90 1.20 -17.64
C TYR A 305 -4.38 -0.23 -17.95
N ALA A 306 -3.52 -1.24 -17.84
CA ALA A 306 -3.90 -2.63 -18.06
C ALA A 306 -4.53 -3.31 -16.83
N GLU A 307 -4.20 -2.87 -15.61
CA GLU A 307 -4.73 -3.41 -14.35
C GLU A 307 -6.27 -3.40 -14.34
N GLY A 308 -6.91 -4.57 -14.22
CA GLY A 308 -8.36 -4.69 -14.17
C GLY A 308 -8.77 -5.76 -13.18
N SER A 309 -9.84 -5.49 -12.43
CA SER A 309 -10.31 -6.41 -11.40
C SER A 309 -11.82 -6.35 -11.25
N ARG A 310 -12.58 -6.21 -12.34
CA ARG A 310 -14.05 -6.18 -12.24
C ARG A 310 -14.56 -7.59 -11.88
N PRO A 311 -15.39 -7.75 -10.84
CA PRO A 311 -15.97 -9.04 -10.51
C PRO A 311 -16.96 -9.48 -11.60
N LEU A 312 -16.94 -10.76 -11.95
CA LEU A 312 -17.83 -11.32 -12.95
C LEU A 312 -18.37 -12.67 -12.47
N VAL A 313 -19.69 -12.79 -12.41
CA VAL A 313 -20.42 -14.05 -12.24
C VAL A 313 -20.57 -14.70 -13.61
N LEU A 314 -20.02 -15.90 -13.75
CA LEU A 314 -20.06 -16.69 -14.97
C LEU A 314 -21.23 -17.66 -14.97
N SER A 315 -21.51 -18.28 -13.83
CA SER A 315 -22.62 -19.23 -13.68
C SER A 315 -23.04 -19.37 -12.22
N VAL A 316 -24.31 -19.70 -12.00
CA VAL A 316 -24.81 -20.10 -10.69
C VAL A 316 -25.46 -21.47 -10.83
N VAL A 317 -25.14 -22.38 -9.91
CA VAL A 317 -25.67 -23.74 -9.89
C VAL A 317 -26.10 -24.12 -8.47
N ARG A 318 -27.02 -25.07 -8.35
CA ARG A 318 -27.32 -25.71 -7.06
C ARG A 318 -26.07 -26.47 -6.59
N ARG A 319 -25.66 -26.27 -5.33
CA ARG A 319 -24.58 -27.05 -4.74
C ARG A 319 -25.10 -28.46 -4.47
N ARG A 320 -24.37 -29.45 -4.96
CA ARG A 320 -24.75 -30.87 -4.85
C ARG A 320 -24.03 -31.52 -3.68
N GLU A 321 -24.77 -32.20 -2.81
CA GLU A 321 -24.16 -33.13 -1.86
C GLU A 321 -24.02 -34.53 -2.49
N PRO A 322 -22.98 -35.32 -2.14
CA PRO A 322 -22.86 -36.67 -2.65
C PRO A 322 -24.11 -37.51 -2.37
N GLY A 323 -24.80 -37.97 -3.42
CA GLY A 323 -26.05 -38.71 -3.33
C GLY A 323 -27.30 -37.92 -3.75
N ASP A 324 -27.20 -36.60 -3.90
CA ASP A 324 -28.32 -35.79 -4.39
C ASP A 324 -28.58 -36.01 -5.88
N LEU A 325 -29.87 -35.91 -6.24
CA LEU A 325 -30.35 -35.86 -7.62
C LEU A 325 -30.30 -34.42 -8.16
N ASP A 326 -30.20 -34.31 -9.48
CA ASP A 326 -30.33 -33.01 -10.14
C ASP A 326 -31.75 -32.49 -9.96
N ALA A 327 -31.87 -31.30 -9.35
CA ALA A 327 -33.13 -30.66 -9.04
C ALA A 327 -33.03 -29.15 -9.25
N ALA A 328 -34.19 -28.51 -9.43
CA ALA A 328 -34.27 -27.05 -9.47
C ALA A 328 -33.81 -26.44 -8.13
N ILE A 329 -33.31 -25.21 -8.19
CA ILE A 329 -32.92 -24.44 -7.01
C ILE A 329 -34.17 -24.09 -6.22
N ARG A 330 -34.20 -24.37 -4.92
CA ARG A 330 -35.30 -23.99 -4.02
C ARG A 330 -34.83 -23.08 -2.89
N PRO A 331 -35.74 -22.34 -2.22
CA PRO A 331 -35.42 -21.66 -0.97
C PRO A 331 -34.82 -22.62 0.05
N GLY A 332 -33.73 -22.22 0.71
CA GLY A 332 -32.97 -23.03 1.66
C GLY A 332 -31.85 -23.89 1.05
N ASP A 333 -31.82 -24.11 -0.27
CA ASP A 333 -30.70 -24.79 -0.92
C ASP A 333 -29.43 -23.94 -0.85
N ASP A 334 -28.26 -24.60 -0.74
CA ASP A 334 -26.98 -23.95 -1.02
C ASP A 334 -26.81 -23.79 -2.54
N ILE A 335 -26.46 -22.59 -3.00
CA ILE A 335 -26.04 -22.33 -4.38
C ILE A 335 -24.53 -22.08 -4.45
N GLU A 336 -23.94 -22.53 -5.54
CA GLU A 336 -22.56 -22.29 -5.90
C GLU A 336 -22.49 -21.27 -7.04
N ILE A 337 -21.88 -20.13 -6.73
CA ILE A 337 -21.69 -19.01 -7.65
C ILE A 337 -20.26 -19.07 -8.15
N ARG A 338 -20.09 -19.29 -9.45
CA ARG A 338 -18.78 -19.39 -10.10
C ARG A 338 -18.49 -18.12 -10.89
N GLY A 339 -17.26 -17.67 -10.83
CA GLY A 339 -16.84 -16.44 -11.48
C GLY A 339 -15.38 -16.13 -11.31
N VAL A 340 -15.05 -14.84 -11.38
CA VAL A 340 -13.69 -14.33 -11.21
C VAL A 340 -13.74 -12.96 -10.50
N GLY A 341 -12.69 -12.66 -9.74
CA GLY A 341 -12.51 -11.35 -9.11
C GLY A 341 -13.46 -11.09 -7.95
N PHE A 342 -14.00 -12.14 -7.31
CA PHE A 342 -14.85 -12.01 -6.14
C PHE A 342 -14.07 -11.54 -4.92
N VAL A 343 -12.79 -11.93 -4.81
CA VAL A 343 -11.90 -11.54 -3.71
C VAL A 343 -10.85 -10.58 -4.25
N PRO A 344 -11.00 -9.26 -4.04
CA PRO A 344 -10.05 -8.28 -4.56
C PRO A 344 -8.63 -8.53 -4.09
N PRO A 345 -7.61 -8.11 -4.85
CA PRO A 345 -6.23 -8.08 -4.36
C PRO A 345 -6.15 -7.36 -3.00
N GLY A 346 -5.54 -8.00 -2.01
CA GLY A 346 -5.47 -7.49 -0.63
C GLY A 346 -6.69 -7.81 0.26
N ALA A 347 -7.74 -8.44 -0.27
CA ALA A 347 -8.95 -8.82 0.48
C ALA A 347 -8.85 -10.20 1.17
N GLN A 348 -7.66 -10.80 1.22
CA GLN A 348 -7.47 -12.16 1.76
C GLN A 348 -7.55 -12.22 3.30
N THR A 349 -7.65 -11.07 3.96
CA THR A 349 -7.81 -11.03 5.41
C THR A 349 -9.22 -11.50 5.79
N PRO A 350 -9.40 -12.20 6.92
CA PRO A 350 -10.70 -12.71 7.33
C PRO A 350 -11.78 -11.63 7.45
N GLU A 351 -11.39 -10.42 7.87
CA GLU A 351 -12.31 -9.27 7.97
C GLU A 351 -12.81 -8.83 6.59
N MET A 352 -11.94 -8.81 5.58
CA MET A 352 -12.33 -8.43 4.22
C MET A 352 -13.16 -9.53 3.55
N LEU A 353 -12.84 -10.80 3.78
CA LEU A 353 -13.64 -11.93 3.32
C LEU A 353 -15.08 -11.87 3.88
N ALA A 354 -15.25 -11.51 5.16
CA ALA A 354 -16.55 -11.36 5.78
C ALA A 354 -17.42 -10.21 5.21
N ARG A 355 -16.83 -9.31 4.42
CA ARG A 355 -17.56 -8.20 3.77
C ARG A 355 -18.16 -8.59 2.43
N LEU A 356 -17.86 -9.78 1.90
CA LEU A 356 -18.50 -10.24 0.68
C LEU A 356 -19.99 -10.49 0.93
N VAL A 357 -20.82 -9.97 0.03
CA VAL A 357 -22.27 -10.09 0.07
C VAL A 357 -22.74 -10.58 -1.29
N VAL A 358 -23.70 -11.48 -1.30
CA VAL A 358 -24.44 -11.86 -2.51
C VAL A 358 -25.83 -11.27 -2.40
N ARG A 359 -26.21 -10.49 -3.41
CA ARG A 359 -27.58 -10.05 -3.59
C ARG A 359 -28.33 -11.13 -4.36
N VAL A 360 -29.33 -11.74 -3.70
CA VAL A 360 -30.22 -12.75 -4.25
C VAL A 360 -31.60 -12.09 -4.38
N GLY A 361 -31.93 -11.64 -5.60
CA GLY A 361 -33.11 -10.81 -5.84
C GLY A 361 -33.06 -9.48 -5.07
N ALA A 362 -33.95 -9.33 -4.09
CA ALA A 362 -34.02 -8.16 -3.21
C ALA A 362 -33.24 -8.35 -1.89
N VAL A 363 -32.80 -9.56 -1.56
CA VAL A 363 -32.19 -9.90 -0.27
C VAL A 363 -30.66 -9.86 -0.37
N HIS A 364 -30.02 -9.32 0.66
CA HIS A 364 -28.56 -9.32 0.80
C HIS A 364 -28.14 -10.43 1.76
N VAL A 365 -27.32 -11.35 1.27
CA VAL A 365 -26.84 -12.51 2.00
C VAL A 365 -25.33 -12.38 2.21
N HIS A 366 -24.90 -12.36 3.47
CA HIS A 366 -23.47 -12.41 3.77
C HIS A 366 -22.90 -13.77 3.36
N VAL A 367 -21.74 -13.77 2.69
CA VAL A 367 -21.09 -15.03 2.32
C VAL A 367 -20.52 -15.67 3.59
N PRO A 368 -20.94 -16.89 3.96
CA PRO A 368 -20.50 -17.50 5.21
C PRO A 368 -19.02 -17.87 5.14
N LEU A 369 -18.27 -17.50 6.18
CA LEU A 369 -16.90 -17.96 6.37
C LEU A 369 -16.90 -19.45 6.73
N VAL A 370 -16.36 -20.29 5.86
CA VAL A 370 -16.21 -21.73 6.10
C VAL A 370 -14.74 -22.03 6.40
N PRO A 371 -14.35 -22.20 7.68
CA PRO A 371 -12.96 -22.37 8.08
C PRO A 371 -12.44 -23.74 7.69
N VAL A 372 -11.18 -23.78 7.27
CA VAL A 372 -10.38 -25.00 7.12
C VAL A 372 -9.01 -24.77 7.74
N ALA A 373 -8.26 -25.84 7.99
CA ALA A 373 -6.89 -25.73 8.47
C ALA A 373 -6.08 -24.78 7.56
N GLY A 374 -5.60 -23.69 8.12
CA GLY A 374 -4.80 -22.69 7.39
C GLY A 374 -5.59 -21.60 6.64
N GLY A 375 -6.92 -21.62 6.57
CA GLY A 375 -7.66 -20.61 5.82
C GLY A 375 -9.17 -20.81 5.75
N PHE A 376 -9.75 -20.49 4.59
CA PHE A 376 -11.18 -20.61 4.31
C PHE A 376 -11.39 -21.25 2.94
N THR A 377 -12.36 -22.16 2.85
CA THR A 377 -12.83 -22.68 1.54
C THR A 377 -13.89 -21.78 0.91
N ASN A 378 -14.58 -20.99 1.74
CA ASN A 378 -15.56 -20.00 1.31
C ASN A 378 -15.45 -18.76 2.21
N PRO A 379 -15.42 -17.55 1.64
CA PRO A 379 -15.40 -17.20 0.22
C PRO A 379 -14.05 -17.50 -0.48
N SER A 380 -14.10 -17.75 -1.80
CA SER A 380 -12.91 -17.82 -2.67
C SER A 380 -13.04 -16.86 -3.86
N ASP A 381 -11.94 -16.57 -4.56
CA ASP A 381 -11.94 -15.62 -5.68
C ASP A 381 -12.79 -16.07 -6.88
N ALA A 382 -12.94 -17.39 -7.06
CA ALA A 382 -13.63 -17.97 -8.20
C ALA A 382 -14.96 -18.64 -7.84
N VAL A 383 -15.18 -18.98 -6.56
CA VAL A 383 -16.36 -19.73 -6.11
C VAL A 383 -16.86 -19.16 -4.78
N LEU A 384 -18.15 -18.88 -4.72
CA LEU A 384 -18.87 -18.54 -3.49
C LEU A 384 -20.00 -19.53 -3.28
N THR A 385 -20.17 -19.97 -2.04
CA THR A 385 -21.32 -20.77 -1.62
C THR A 385 -22.19 -19.95 -0.68
N VAL A 386 -23.47 -19.80 -1.01
CA VAL A 386 -24.44 -19.09 -0.18
C VAL A 386 -25.77 -19.84 -0.15
N PRO A 387 -26.50 -19.82 0.98
CA PRO A 387 -27.86 -20.36 1.02
C PRO A 387 -28.82 -19.41 0.29
N VAL A 388 -29.83 -19.97 -0.37
CA VAL A 388 -30.97 -19.20 -0.89
C VAL A 388 -31.87 -18.83 0.29
N PRO A 389 -32.09 -17.53 0.58
CA PRO A 389 -32.94 -17.12 1.70
C PRO A 389 -34.38 -17.59 1.53
N ALA A 390 -35.05 -17.87 2.65
CA ALA A 390 -36.45 -18.29 2.66
C ALA A 390 -37.41 -17.20 2.19
N GLU A 391 -37.00 -15.93 2.30
CA GLU A 391 -37.76 -14.75 1.91
C GLU A 391 -37.72 -14.47 0.40
N VAL A 392 -36.97 -15.27 -0.37
CA VAL A 392 -36.90 -15.14 -1.83
C VAL A 392 -38.13 -15.78 -2.45
N GLU A 393 -38.90 -14.97 -3.18
CA GLU A 393 -40.06 -15.44 -3.94
C GLU A 393 -39.63 -16.40 -5.06
N PRO A 394 -40.35 -17.53 -5.26
CA PRO A 394 -40.15 -18.40 -6.40
C PRO A 394 -40.30 -17.66 -7.73
N GLY A 395 -39.48 -18.03 -8.71
CA GLY A 395 -39.47 -17.44 -10.04
C GLY A 395 -38.09 -16.99 -10.48
N ARG A 396 -38.08 -16.10 -11.48
CA ARG A 396 -36.87 -15.64 -12.14
C ARG A 396 -36.23 -14.49 -11.37
N ILE A 397 -35.07 -14.73 -10.76
CA ILE A 397 -34.38 -13.77 -9.91
C ILE A 397 -32.97 -13.46 -10.38
N GLU A 398 -32.46 -12.29 -10.03
CA GLU A 398 -31.10 -11.86 -10.34
C GLU A 398 -30.15 -12.13 -9.17
N ILE A 399 -28.97 -12.65 -9.47
CA ILE A 399 -27.85 -12.80 -8.55
C ILE A 399 -26.74 -11.84 -8.92
N GLN A 400 -26.22 -11.15 -7.91
CA GLN A 400 -25.06 -10.28 -8.02
C GLN A 400 -24.15 -10.47 -6.81
N VAL A 401 -22.84 -10.42 -7.05
CA VAL A 401 -21.83 -10.44 -5.99
C VAL A 401 -21.39 -9.00 -5.73
N VAL A 402 -21.44 -8.60 -4.46
CA VAL A 402 -20.88 -7.37 -3.95
C VAL A 402 -19.60 -7.73 -3.20
N THR A 403 -18.49 -7.27 -3.73
CA THR A 403 -17.14 -7.55 -3.20
C THR A 403 -16.86 -6.75 -1.93
N ALA A 404 -15.77 -7.08 -1.24
CA ALA A 404 -15.29 -6.32 -0.07
C ALA A 404 -14.98 -4.84 -0.40
N ALA A 405 -14.72 -4.51 -1.66
CA ALA A 405 -14.49 -3.15 -2.15
C ALA A 405 -15.80 -2.40 -2.50
N GLY A 406 -16.96 -3.03 -2.33
CA GLY A 406 -18.26 -2.47 -2.69
C GLY A 406 -18.55 -2.44 -4.19
N VAL A 407 -17.80 -3.20 -4.99
CA VAL A 407 -18.03 -3.30 -6.44
C VAL A 407 -18.99 -4.44 -6.72
N GLU A 408 -20.04 -4.14 -7.49
CA GLU A 408 -21.05 -5.11 -7.94
C GLU A 408 -20.61 -5.82 -9.22
N SER A 409 -20.88 -7.12 -9.30
CA SER A 409 -20.68 -7.93 -10.50
C SER A 409 -21.74 -7.65 -11.59
N ASN A 410 -21.63 -8.34 -12.73
CA ASN A 410 -22.78 -8.48 -13.63
C ASN A 410 -23.93 -9.21 -12.94
N ARG A 411 -25.14 -9.03 -13.50
CA ARG A 411 -26.35 -9.72 -13.08
C ARG A 411 -26.42 -11.08 -13.77
N CYS A 412 -26.58 -12.14 -12.99
CA CYS A 412 -26.82 -13.49 -13.49
C CYS A 412 -28.24 -13.89 -13.10
N THR A 413 -29.08 -14.25 -14.07
CA THR A 413 -30.45 -14.64 -13.78
C THR A 413 -30.55 -16.14 -13.54
N ILE A 414 -31.28 -16.55 -12.51
CA ILE A 414 -31.62 -17.94 -12.22
C ILE A 414 -33.12 -18.11 -12.02
N ASP A 415 -33.59 -19.34 -12.13
CA ASP A 415 -34.98 -19.71 -11.80
C ASP A 415 -35.00 -20.47 -10.47
N VAL A 416 -35.77 -19.97 -9.52
CA VAL A 416 -36.03 -20.59 -8.22
C VAL A 416 -37.40 -21.24 -8.26
N ALA A 417 -37.46 -22.54 -7.96
CA ALA A 417 -38.69 -23.31 -7.88
C ALA A 417 -39.36 -23.17 -6.50
N GLU A 418 -40.63 -23.54 -6.43
CA GLU A 418 -41.40 -23.66 -5.17
C GLU A 418 -40.81 -24.70 -4.21
#